data_AF-A0A7V3G733-F1
#
_entry.id   AF-A0A7V3G733-F1
#
_cell.length_a   1.000
_cell.length_b   1.000
_cell.length_c   1.000
_cell.angle_alpha   90.00
_cell.angle_beta   90.00
_cell.angle_gamma   90.00
#
_symmetry.space_group_name_H-M   'P 1'
#
loop_
_entity.id
_entity.type
_entity.pdbx_description
1 polymer ?
#
loop_
_entity_poly.entity_id
_entity_poly.type
_entity_poly.pdbx_seq_one_letter_code
_entity_poly.pdbx_strand_id
1 'polypeptide(L)'
;MTASNGRKYFGTDGVRGKVGTPPLTADFALKIANAAARALLPEGGKVLIGKDTRLSGYMFESALEAGFVAAGVDVALIGPLPTPGVAYMTKHLNCDLGVVISASHNGYNDNGIKFFDKNGGKLSDELEKKVETYIEEPAVTRDSQSLGRAVRVDEERVRYQEFCAGIFPKHLSIEGMKLVVDCANGAGYKVAPRVFTSLKADVLPIGTSPNGRNINDGCGA
;
A
#
# COMPACT_ATOMS: atom_id res chain seq x y z
N MET A 1 15.82 -12.35 27.05
CA MET A 1 16.58 -11.40 26.19
C MET A 1 16.65 -12.00 24.80
N THR A 2 15.74 -11.60 23.92
CA THR A 2 15.71 -12.07 22.52
C THR A 2 16.55 -11.13 21.67
N ALA A 3 17.49 -11.69 20.92
CA ALA A 3 18.44 -10.96 20.09
C ALA A 3 17.72 -9.99 19.14
N SER A 4 18.12 -8.71 19.15
CA SER A 4 17.75 -7.75 18.12
C SER A 4 18.32 -8.24 16.80
N ASN A 5 17.44 -8.69 15.91
CA ASN A 5 17.79 -9.49 14.74
C ASN A 5 18.31 -8.61 13.58
N GLY A 6 19.40 -7.86 13.80
CA GLY A 6 20.23 -7.22 12.76
C GLY A 6 19.53 -6.35 11.69
N ARG A 7 18.31 -5.85 11.94
CA ARG A 7 17.56 -4.97 11.04
C ARG A 7 17.58 -3.55 11.58
N LYS A 8 17.87 -2.57 10.72
CA LYS A 8 17.99 -1.15 11.09
C LYS A 8 16.69 -0.36 10.88
N TYR A 9 15.90 -0.72 9.87
CA TYR A 9 14.72 0.03 9.45
C TYR A 9 13.44 -0.82 9.42
N PHE A 10 13.51 -2.08 8.97
CA PHE A 10 12.34 -2.94 8.87
C PHE A 10 11.92 -3.49 10.25
N GLY A 11 10.68 -3.21 10.65
CA GLY A 11 10.03 -3.84 11.79
C GLY A 11 9.21 -5.07 11.37
N THR A 12 8.34 -5.56 12.26
CA THR A 12 7.49 -6.75 12.01
C THR A 12 6.54 -6.61 10.80
N ASP A 13 6.25 -5.38 10.37
CA ASP A 13 5.26 -5.11 9.34
C ASP A 13 5.64 -3.86 8.53
N GLY A 14 6.85 -3.89 7.98
CA GLY A 14 7.46 -2.80 7.21
C GLY A 14 8.11 -1.72 8.08
N VAL A 15 8.38 -0.57 7.47
CA VAL A 15 8.89 0.62 8.16
C VAL A 15 7.69 1.42 8.66
N ARG A 16 7.61 1.75 9.95
CA ARG A 16 6.48 2.48 10.55
C ARG A 16 6.96 3.49 11.59
N GLY A 17 6.28 4.63 11.68
CA GLY A 17 6.54 5.63 12.71
C GLY A 17 5.74 6.91 12.51
N LYS A 18 6.02 7.89 13.37
CA LYS A 18 5.44 9.23 13.28
C LYS A 18 5.99 9.97 12.07
N VAL A 19 5.11 10.55 11.26
CA VAL A 19 5.50 11.31 10.07
C VAL A 19 6.32 12.54 10.46
N GLY A 20 7.42 12.77 9.73
CA GLY A 20 8.36 13.87 9.99
C GLY A 20 9.42 13.51 11.04
N THR A 21 9.36 12.33 11.64
CA THR A 21 10.41 11.79 12.51
C THR A 21 11.13 10.66 11.76
N PRO A 22 12.48 10.64 11.74
CA PRO A 22 13.21 9.56 11.10
C PRO A 22 12.79 8.17 11.59
N PRO A 23 12.64 7.17 10.70
CA PRO A 23 12.92 7.26 9.27
C PRO A 23 11.73 7.74 8.41
N LEU A 24 10.57 8.13 8.97
CA LEU A 24 9.37 8.47 8.20
C LEU A 24 9.40 9.91 7.65
N THR A 25 10.30 10.15 6.70
CA THR A 25 10.48 11.42 5.99
C THR A 25 10.42 11.22 4.47
N ALA A 26 10.18 12.29 3.71
CA ALA A 26 10.04 12.21 2.25
C ALA A 26 11.32 11.73 1.56
N ASP A 27 12.49 12.20 2.01
CA ASP A 27 13.80 11.81 1.50
C ASP A 27 14.08 10.32 1.75
N PHE A 28 13.72 9.80 2.94
CA PHE A 28 13.84 8.38 3.22
C PHE A 28 12.92 7.54 2.33
N ALA A 29 11.68 7.98 2.09
CA ALA A 29 10.75 7.28 1.20
C ALA A 29 11.28 7.18 -0.25
N LEU A 30 11.91 8.25 -0.75
CA LEU A 30 12.61 8.21 -2.04
C LEU A 30 13.77 7.22 -2.01
N LYS A 31 14.59 7.27 -0.95
CA LYS A 31 15.75 6.39 -0.78
C LYS A 31 15.36 4.91 -0.71
N ILE A 32 14.35 4.56 0.08
CA ILE A 32 13.93 3.17 0.24
C ILE A 32 13.28 2.60 -1.03
N ALA A 33 12.54 3.40 -1.79
CA ALA A 33 12.05 2.98 -3.11
C ALA A 33 13.20 2.70 -4.08
N ASN A 34 14.18 3.60 -4.15
CA ASN A 34 15.35 3.43 -5.00
C ASN A 34 16.17 2.20 -4.59
N ALA A 35 16.38 2.00 -3.28
CA ALA A 35 17.04 0.83 -2.73
C ALA A 35 16.29 -0.47 -3.05
N ALA A 36 14.96 -0.48 -2.87
CA ALA A 36 14.12 -1.64 -3.19
C ALA A 36 14.18 -1.99 -4.68
N ALA A 37 14.14 -1.00 -5.57
CA ALA A 37 14.31 -1.19 -7.01
C ALA A 37 15.65 -1.87 -7.33
N ARG A 38 16.76 -1.34 -6.81
CA ARG A 38 18.10 -1.87 -7.09
C ARG A 38 18.31 -3.27 -6.49
N ALA A 39 17.77 -3.51 -5.30
CA ALA A 39 17.91 -4.79 -4.61
C ALA A 39 17.04 -5.90 -5.23
N LEU A 40 15.81 -5.58 -5.62
CA LEU A 40 14.79 -6.57 -5.97
C LEU A 40 14.49 -6.63 -7.47
N LEU A 41 14.67 -5.52 -8.19
CA LEU A 41 14.33 -5.33 -9.60
C LEU A 41 15.50 -4.70 -10.40
N PRO A 42 16.72 -5.29 -10.35
CA PRO A 42 17.91 -4.67 -10.94
C PRO A 42 17.82 -4.50 -12.47
N GLU A 43 17.03 -5.32 -13.15
CA GLU A 43 16.81 -5.22 -14.61
C GLU A 43 15.59 -4.36 -14.98
N GLY A 44 15.00 -3.66 -14.01
CA GLY A 44 13.69 -3.02 -14.16
C GLY A 44 12.56 -3.96 -13.77
N GLY A 45 11.33 -3.54 -14.03
CA GLY A 45 10.11 -4.24 -13.64
C GLY A 45 8.98 -3.27 -13.34
N LYS A 46 7.92 -3.76 -12.71
CA LYS A 46 6.74 -2.96 -12.39
C LYS A 46 6.36 -3.06 -10.91
N VAL A 47 6.17 -1.91 -10.26
CA VAL A 47 5.70 -1.82 -8.87
C VAL A 47 4.29 -1.25 -8.82
N LEU A 48 3.43 -1.85 -7.99
CA LEU A 48 2.13 -1.29 -7.63
C LEU A 48 2.24 -0.54 -6.30
N ILE A 49 1.84 0.73 -6.26
CA ILE A 49 1.76 1.52 -5.02
C ILE A 49 0.29 1.79 -4.71
N GLY A 50 -0.13 1.37 -3.52
CA GLY A 50 -1.41 1.74 -2.92
C GLY A 50 -1.21 2.37 -1.54
N LYS A 51 -2.27 2.98 -1.02
CA LYS A 51 -2.23 3.70 0.26
C LYS A 51 -3.55 3.61 1.02
N ASP A 52 -3.53 4.05 2.27
CA ASP A 52 -4.76 4.43 2.97
C ASP A 52 -5.11 5.91 2.72
N THR A 53 -5.93 6.49 3.59
CA THR A 53 -6.51 7.82 3.43
C THR A 53 -5.74 8.91 4.17
N ARG A 54 -4.61 8.61 4.82
CA ARG A 54 -3.81 9.61 5.54
C ARG A 54 -3.30 10.70 4.60
N LEU A 55 -3.32 11.95 5.08
CA LEU A 55 -2.80 13.09 4.32
C LEU A 55 -1.32 12.92 3.93
N SER A 56 -0.51 12.34 4.82
CA SER A 56 0.91 12.05 4.56
C SER A 56 1.11 11.05 3.42
N GLY A 57 0.09 10.27 3.06
CA GLY A 57 0.13 9.32 1.95
C GLY A 57 0.42 9.97 0.59
N TYR A 58 0.00 11.22 0.36
CA TYR A 58 0.34 11.93 -0.89
C TYR A 58 1.85 12.18 -1.02
N MET A 59 2.47 12.66 0.05
CA MET A 59 3.90 12.93 0.09
C MET A 59 4.72 11.65 -0.11
N PHE A 60 4.38 10.57 0.60
CA PHE A 60 5.09 9.31 0.47
C PHE A 60 4.86 8.63 -0.90
N GLU A 61 3.66 8.71 -1.46
CA GLU A 61 3.35 8.17 -2.80
C GLU A 61 4.24 8.82 -3.86
N SER A 62 4.33 10.15 -3.87
CA SER A 62 5.19 10.88 -4.80
C SER A 62 6.69 10.60 -4.59
N ALA A 63 7.15 10.48 -3.34
CA ALA A 63 8.54 10.18 -3.04
C ALA A 63 8.93 8.75 -3.48
N LEU A 64 8.07 7.77 -3.20
CA LEU A 64 8.26 6.39 -3.62
C LEU A 64 8.24 6.28 -5.14
N GLU A 65 7.26 6.90 -5.80
CA GLU A 65 7.15 6.98 -7.26
C GLU A 65 8.46 7.49 -7.87
N ALA A 66 8.96 8.64 -7.41
CA ALA A 66 10.20 9.22 -7.90
C ALA A 66 11.40 8.28 -7.68
N GLY A 67 11.50 7.65 -6.51
CA GLY A 67 12.59 6.72 -6.18
C GLY A 67 12.64 5.50 -7.10
N PHE A 68 11.48 4.90 -7.40
CA PHE A 68 11.36 3.77 -8.32
C PHE A 68 11.63 4.16 -9.77
N VAL A 69 11.00 5.25 -10.24
CA VAL A 69 11.17 5.75 -11.61
C VAL A 69 12.63 6.09 -11.90
N ALA A 70 13.30 6.78 -10.96
CA ALA A 70 14.73 7.11 -11.09
C ALA A 70 15.61 5.86 -11.21
N ALA A 71 15.21 4.75 -10.58
CA ALA A 71 15.92 3.47 -10.65
C ALA A 71 15.55 2.61 -11.87
N GLY A 72 14.68 3.09 -12.76
CA GLY A 72 14.27 2.36 -13.97
C GLY A 72 13.12 1.36 -13.77
N VAL A 73 12.31 1.54 -12.74
CA VAL A 73 11.14 0.69 -12.44
C VAL A 73 9.86 1.44 -12.78
N ASP A 74 8.97 0.79 -13.53
CA ASP A 74 7.64 1.32 -13.84
C ASP A 74 6.74 1.30 -12.61
N VAL A 75 5.92 2.33 -12.45
CA VAL A 75 5.05 2.53 -11.28
C VAL A 75 3.59 2.57 -11.69
N ALA A 76 2.77 1.73 -11.07
CA ALA A 76 1.32 1.81 -11.13
C ALA A 76 0.78 2.37 -9.80
N LEU A 77 -0.01 3.44 -9.86
CA LEU A 77 -0.60 4.11 -8.69
C LEU A 77 -2.10 3.77 -8.62
N ILE A 78 -2.54 3.04 -7.60
CA ILE A 78 -3.95 2.62 -7.46
C ILE A 78 -4.76 3.50 -6.49
N GLY A 79 -4.07 4.41 -5.80
CA GLY A 79 -4.65 5.29 -4.78
C GLY A 79 -5.13 4.50 -3.56
N PRO A 80 -6.17 4.99 -2.85
CA PRO A 80 -6.69 4.34 -1.66
C PRO A 80 -7.27 2.94 -1.92
N LEU A 81 -6.65 1.91 -1.33
CA LEU A 81 -7.08 0.52 -1.43
C LEU A 81 -6.63 -0.25 -0.17
N PRO A 82 -7.46 -1.13 0.41
CA PRO A 82 -7.04 -1.94 1.55
C PRO A 82 -5.75 -2.71 1.26
N THR A 83 -4.89 -2.90 2.26
CA THR A 83 -3.67 -3.73 2.18
C THR A 83 -3.88 -5.06 1.43
N PRO A 84 -4.90 -5.89 1.76
CA PRO A 84 -5.13 -7.13 1.01
C PRO A 84 -5.55 -6.89 -0.45
N GLY A 85 -6.18 -5.76 -0.75
CA GLY A 85 -6.49 -5.35 -2.11
C GLY A 85 -5.23 -5.00 -2.90
N VAL A 86 -4.26 -4.30 -2.30
CA VAL A 86 -2.96 -4.04 -2.97
C VAL A 86 -2.24 -5.36 -3.22
N ALA A 87 -2.16 -6.26 -2.25
CA ALA A 87 -1.55 -7.58 -2.44
C ALA A 87 -2.20 -8.39 -3.58
N TYR A 88 -3.54 -8.40 -3.63
CA TYR A 88 -4.29 -9.04 -4.73
C TYR A 88 -3.99 -8.36 -6.08
N MET A 89 -4.05 -7.03 -6.13
CA MET A 89 -3.88 -6.27 -7.37
C MET A 89 -2.44 -6.31 -7.88
N THR A 90 -1.42 -6.46 -7.02
CA THR A 90 -0.04 -6.70 -7.44
C THR A 90 0.04 -7.92 -8.34
N LYS A 91 -0.57 -9.04 -7.92
CA LYS A 91 -0.64 -10.25 -8.72
C LYS A 91 -1.51 -10.08 -9.96
N HIS A 92 -2.68 -9.45 -9.81
CA HIS A 92 -3.64 -9.27 -10.92
C HIS A 92 -3.07 -8.41 -12.07
N LEU A 93 -2.33 -7.36 -11.74
CA LEU A 93 -1.74 -6.42 -12.71
C LEU A 93 -0.33 -6.82 -13.17
N ASN A 94 0.09 -8.05 -12.85
CA ASN A 94 1.42 -8.60 -13.13
C ASN A 94 2.55 -7.64 -12.70
N CYS A 95 2.43 -7.09 -11.49
CA CYS A 95 3.49 -6.29 -10.89
C CYS A 95 4.46 -7.21 -10.13
N ASP A 96 5.74 -6.90 -10.18
CA ASP A 96 6.80 -7.69 -9.54
C ASP A 96 6.92 -7.39 -8.04
N LEU A 97 6.43 -6.21 -7.64
CA LEU A 97 6.46 -5.73 -6.27
C LEU A 97 5.18 -4.93 -5.94
N GLY A 98 4.65 -5.09 -4.74
CA GLY A 98 3.59 -4.26 -4.19
C GLY A 98 4.09 -3.38 -3.05
N VAL A 99 3.57 -2.16 -2.93
CA VAL A 99 3.89 -1.23 -1.84
C VAL A 99 2.59 -0.69 -1.24
N VAL A 100 2.49 -0.75 0.08
CA VAL A 100 1.37 -0.15 0.83
C VAL A 100 1.89 0.95 1.75
N ILE A 101 1.33 2.15 1.57
CA ILE A 101 1.56 3.30 2.43
C ILE A 101 0.47 3.34 3.49
N SER A 102 0.75 2.80 4.68
CA SER A 102 -0.20 2.79 5.80
C SER A 102 0.45 2.40 7.13
N ALA A 103 0.01 3.05 8.21
CA ALA A 103 0.26 2.60 9.59
C ALA A 103 -0.88 1.71 10.17
N SER A 104 -1.77 1.18 9.32
CA SER A 104 -2.89 0.33 9.75
C SER A 104 -3.83 1.06 10.73
N HIS A 105 -3.96 0.59 11.97
CA HIS A 105 -4.87 1.10 13.00
C HIS A 105 -4.36 2.35 13.74
N ASN A 106 -3.10 2.77 13.53
CA ASN A 106 -2.56 3.95 14.22
C ASN A 106 -3.34 5.24 13.86
N GLY A 107 -3.27 6.28 14.69
CA GLY A 107 -3.86 7.59 14.37
C GLY A 107 -3.14 8.29 13.19
N TYR A 108 -3.78 9.29 12.57
CA TYR A 108 -3.33 9.88 11.29
C TYR A 108 -1.90 10.46 11.26
N ASN A 109 -1.32 10.75 12.43
CA ASN A 109 0.04 11.28 12.59
C ASN A 109 1.14 10.24 12.27
N ASP A 110 0.79 8.96 12.30
CA ASP A 110 1.70 7.87 11.94
C ASP A 110 1.50 7.45 10.48
N ASN A 111 2.54 6.92 9.86
CA ASN A 111 2.44 6.22 8.59
C ASN A 111 3.47 5.08 8.51
N GLY A 112 3.46 4.33 7.41
CA GLY A 112 4.40 3.26 7.18
C GLY A 112 4.50 2.87 5.72
N ILE A 113 5.54 2.13 5.38
CA ILE A 113 5.82 1.61 4.03
C ILE A 113 6.01 0.10 4.18
N LYS A 114 5.19 -0.68 3.47
CA LYS A 114 5.22 -2.14 3.46
C LYS A 114 5.42 -2.65 2.05
N PHE A 115 6.27 -3.65 1.89
CA PHE A 115 6.55 -4.27 0.61
C PHE A 115 5.95 -5.68 0.54
N PHE A 116 5.45 -6.03 -0.65
CA PHE A 116 4.91 -7.33 -0.97
C PHE A 116 5.60 -7.87 -2.22
N ASP A 117 5.85 -9.17 -2.27
CA ASP A 117 6.36 -9.84 -3.45
C ASP A 117 5.31 -9.92 -4.57
N LYS A 118 5.71 -10.41 -5.74
CA LYS A 118 4.82 -10.64 -6.90
C LYS A 118 3.61 -11.54 -6.64
N ASN A 119 3.63 -12.33 -5.56
CA ASN A 119 2.53 -13.21 -5.17
C ASN A 119 1.59 -12.53 -4.17
N GLY A 120 1.87 -11.29 -3.76
CA GLY A 120 1.13 -10.57 -2.72
C GLY A 120 1.51 -10.98 -1.30
N GLY A 121 2.58 -11.76 -1.13
CA GLY A 121 3.13 -12.16 0.16
C GLY A 121 4.06 -11.09 0.74
N LYS A 122 4.31 -11.13 2.05
CA LYS A 122 5.34 -10.28 2.67
C LYS A 122 6.72 -10.65 2.12
N LEU A 123 7.61 -9.66 2.01
CA LEU A 123 9.02 -9.95 1.74
C LEU A 123 9.61 -10.83 2.84
N SER A 124 10.55 -11.70 2.47
CA SER A 124 11.34 -12.46 3.44
C SER A 124 12.33 -11.55 4.16
N ASP A 125 12.74 -11.94 5.37
CA ASP A 125 13.77 -11.25 6.14
C ASP A 125 15.08 -11.05 5.35
N GLU A 126 15.42 -11.99 4.47
CA GLU A 126 16.59 -11.92 3.60
C GLU A 126 16.45 -10.80 2.57
N LEU A 127 15.28 -10.68 1.94
CA LEU A 127 15.01 -9.62 0.97
C LEU A 127 14.95 -8.25 1.64
N GLU A 128 14.34 -8.15 2.83
CA GLU A 128 14.35 -6.90 3.61
C GLU A 128 15.79 -6.44 3.93
N LYS A 129 16.64 -7.36 4.41
CA LYS A 129 18.05 -7.06 4.66
C LYS A 129 18.79 -6.64 3.40
N LYS A 130 18.50 -7.31 2.26
CA LYS A 130 19.05 -6.90 0.96
C LYS A 130 18.63 -5.48 0.60
N VAL A 131 17.39 -5.07 0.88
CA VAL A 131 16.98 -3.67 0.67
C VAL A 131 17.77 -2.73 1.60
N GLU A 132 17.96 -3.08 2.87
CA GLU A 132 18.70 -2.25 3.83
C GLU A 132 20.14 -1.96 3.39
N THR A 133 20.85 -2.92 2.76
CA THR A 133 22.21 -2.68 2.28
C THR A 133 22.28 -1.58 1.22
N TYR A 134 21.22 -1.42 0.41
CA TYR A 134 21.14 -0.39 -0.62
C TYR A 134 20.66 0.98 -0.08
N ILE A 135 20.01 1.05 1.09
CA ILE A 135 19.55 2.31 1.70
C ILE A 135 20.73 3.19 2.15
N GLU A 136 21.81 2.54 2.60
CA GLU A 136 23.02 3.22 3.05
C GLU A 136 23.80 3.85 1.88
N GLU A 137 23.55 3.39 0.65
CA GLU A 137 24.16 3.94 -0.55
C GLU A 137 23.40 5.19 -1.05
N PRO A 138 24.04 6.06 -1.85
CA PRO A 138 23.34 7.13 -2.54
C PRO A 138 22.26 6.58 -3.49
N ALA A 139 21.13 7.27 -3.58
CA ALA A 139 20.11 6.96 -4.57
C ALA A 139 20.67 7.20 -5.98
N VAL A 140 20.32 6.34 -6.92
CA VAL A 140 20.76 6.43 -8.32
C VAL A 140 19.64 6.98 -9.19
N THR A 141 20.02 7.71 -10.23
CA THR A 141 19.13 8.06 -11.34
C THR A 141 19.73 7.48 -12.60
N ARG A 142 18.99 6.60 -13.28
CA ARG A 142 19.40 6.06 -14.57
C ARG A 142 19.36 7.15 -15.64
N ASP A 143 20.06 6.90 -16.74
CA ASP A 143 19.99 7.76 -17.92
C ASP A 143 18.54 7.93 -18.40
N SER A 144 18.24 9.06 -19.03
CA SER A 144 16.86 9.44 -19.38
C SER A 144 16.10 8.39 -20.21
N GLN A 145 16.81 7.60 -21.01
CA GLN A 145 16.22 6.52 -21.83
C GLN A 145 15.85 5.26 -21.03
N SER A 146 16.34 5.15 -19.80
CA SER A 146 16.18 3.99 -18.92
C SER A 146 15.43 4.33 -17.62
N LEU A 147 14.77 5.49 -17.57
CA LEU A 147 13.84 5.84 -16.51
C LEU A 147 12.56 5.02 -16.63
N GLY A 148 11.96 4.69 -15.47
CA GLY A 148 10.65 4.06 -15.43
C GLY A 148 9.52 5.03 -15.80
N ARG A 149 8.33 4.48 -16.05
CA ARG A 149 7.11 5.26 -16.30
C ARG A 149 6.12 5.10 -15.16
N ALA A 150 5.53 6.20 -14.71
CA ALA A 150 4.42 6.19 -13.77
C ALA A 150 3.06 6.29 -14.51
N VAL A 151 2.09 5.49 -14.07
CA VAL A 151 0.70 5.53 -14.54
C VAL A 151 -0.27 5.42 -13.36
N ARG A 152 -1.41 6.11 -13.46
CA ARG A 152 -2.53 5.94 -12.52
C ARG A 152 -3.47 4.86 -13.04
N VAL A 153 -3.95 4.03 -12.13
CA VAL A 153 -4.85 2.88 -12.39
C VAL A 153 -5.98 2.83 -11.35
N ASP A 154 -6.48 4.00 -10.91
CA ASP A 154 -7.44 4.12 -9.80
C ASP A 154 -8.76 3.37 -10.09
N GLU A 155 -9.12 3.24 -11.36
CA GLU A 155 -10.27 2.50 -11.86
C GLU A 155 -10.19 0.99 -11.60
N GLU A 156 -8.98 0.43 -11.51
CA GLU A 156 -8.76 -1.02 -11.30
C GLU A 156 -9.22 -1.50 -9.92
N ARG A 157 -9.49 -0.58 -8.98
CA ARG A 157 -10.16 -0.89 -7.69
C ARG A 157 -11.49 -1.65 -7.88
N VAL A 158 -12.19 -1.43 -9.00
CA VAL A 158 -13.44 -2.15 -9.29
C VAL A 158 -13.18 -3.66 -9.41
N ARG A 159 -12.04 -4.08 -9.96
CA ARG A 159 -11.65 -5.50 -10.04
C ARG A 159 -11.53 -6.14 -8.67
N TYR A 160 -10.97 -5.43 -7.70
CA TYR A 160 -10.91 -5.92 -6.32
C TYR A 160 -12.31 -6.03 -5.68
N GLN A 161 -13.22 -5.10 -5.99
CA GLN A 161 -14.62 -5.16 -5.51
C GLN A 161 -15.35 -6.37 -6.10
N GLU A 162 -15.21 -6.59 -7.42
CA GLU A 162 -15.74 -7.76 -8.13
C GLU A 162 -15.20 -9.06 -7.55
N PHE A 163 -13.89 -9.13 -7.26
CA PHE A 163 -13.27 -10.27 -6.60
C PHE A 163 -13.89 -10.53 -5.22
N CYS A 164 -13.99 -9.51 -4.36
CA CYS A 164 -14.57 -9.64 -3.03
C CYS A 164 -16.04 -10.08 -3.06
N ALA A 165 -16.84 -9.58 -4.00
CA ALA A 165 -18.22 -10.04 -4.17
C ALA A 165 -18.27 -11.48 -4.73
N GLY A 166 -17.39 -11.81 -5.66
CA GLY A 166 -17.34 -13.10 -6.34
C GLY A 166 -16.90 -14.28 -5.45
N ILE A 167 -16.18 -14.02 -4.35
CA ILE A 167 -15.83 -15.05 -3.36
C ILE A 167 -16.98 -15.36 -2.38
N PHE A 168 -18.04 -14.56 -2.36
CA PHE A 168 -19.20 -14.82 -1.51
C PHE A 168 -19.89 -16.13 -1.93
N PRO A 169 -20.21 -17.06 -1.00
CA PRO A 169 -20.76 -18.36 -1.37
C PRO A 169 -22.09 -18.25 -2.11
N LYS A 170 -22.16 -18.82 -3.33
CA LYS A 170 -23.32 -18.71 -4.22
C LYS A 170 -24.63 -19.32 -3.67
N HIS A 171 -24.55 -20.17 -2.65
CA HIS A 171 -25.71 -20.79 -2.00
C HIS A 171 -26.26 -19.96 -0.84
N LEU A 172 -25.61 -18.86 -0.48
CA LEU A 172 -26.05 -17.91 0.53
C LEU A 172 -26.58 -16.63 -0.14
N SER A 173 -27.40 -15.89 0.59
CA SER A 173 -27.85 -14.55 0.18
C SER A 173 -27.88 -13.63 1.40
N ILE A 174 -27.53 -12.37 1.17
CA ILE A 174 -27.69 -11.27 2.13
C ILE A 174 -28.63 -10.19 1.60
N GLU A 175 -29.42 -10.51 0.57
CA GLU A 175 -30.38 -9.60 -0.05
C GLU A 175 -31.38 -9.09 1.00
N GLY A 176 -31.51 -7.76 1.10
CA GLY A 176 -32.39 -7.10 2.06
C GLY A 176 -31.91 -7.12 3.53
N MET A 177 -30.76 -7.73 3.83
CA MET A 177 -30.17 -7.64 5.17
C MET A 177 -29.68 -6.22 5.44
N LYS A 178 -30.05 -5.66 6.60
CA LYS A 178 -29.56 -4.35 7.04
C LYS A 178 -28.17 -4.49 7.65
N LEU A 179 -27.18 -3.83 7.05
CA LEU A 179 -25.78 -3.89 7.47
C LEU A 179 -25.25 -2.49 7.76
N VAL A 180 -24.77 -2.25 8.98
CA VAL A 180 -23.97 -1.07 9.31
C VAL A 180 -22.51 -1.40 9.03
N VAL A 181 -21.84 -0.59 8.20
CA VAL A 181 -20.45 -0.83 7.79
C VAL A 181 -19.61 0.38 8.15
N ASP A 182 -18.81 0.24 9.22
CA ASP A 182 -17.81 1.24 9.59
C ASP A 182 -16.51 1.01 8.82
N CYS A 183 -16.09 2.01 8.05
CA CYS A 183 -14.86 1.96 7.26
C CYS A 183 -13.68 2.72 7.88
N ALA A 184 -13.80 3.19 9.13
CA ALA A 184 -12.75 3.89 9.89
C ALA A 184 -12.19 5.16 9.24
N ASN A 185 -12.92 5.72 8.25
CA ASN A 185 -12.40 6.67 7.27
C ASN A 185 -11.11 6.20 6.61
N GLY A 186 -10.87 4.89 6.53
CA GLY A 186 -9.65 4.26 6.04
C GLY A 186 -9.75 3.79 4.60
N ALA A 187 -8.82 2.94 4.18
CA ALA A 187 -8.67 2.49 2.80
C ALA A 187 -9.90 1.74 2.24
N GLY A 188 -10.72 1.16 3.11
CA GLY A 188 -11.94 0.41 2.75
C GLY A 188 -13.16 1.27 2.41
N TYR A 189 -13.11 2.59 2.59
CA TYR A 189 -14.28 3.47 2.54
C TYR A 189 -15.11 3.42 1.25
N LYS A 190 -14.47 3.13 0.11
CA LYS A 190 -15.15 2.91 -1.18
C LYS A 190 -15.41 1.43 -1.48
N VAL A 191 -14.66 0.53 -0.87
CA VAL A 191 -14.67 -0.90 -1.21
C VAL A 191 -15.76 -1.62 -0.46
N ALA A 192 -15.74 -1.59 0.88
CA ALA A 192 -16.65 -2.41 1.67
C ALA A 192 -18.13 -2.09 1.42
N PRO A 193 -18.57 -0.80 1.41
CA PRO A 193 -19.99 -0.50 1.16
C PRO A 193 -20.45 -0.96 -0.22
N ARG A 194 -19.60 -0.80 -1.25
CA ARG A 194 -19.93 -1.19 -2.62
C ARG A 194 -20.02 -2.70 -2.80
N VAL A 195 -19.13 -3.46 -2.15
CA VAL A 195 -19.18 -4.92 -2.17
C VAL A 195 -20.51 -5.41 -1.59
N PHE A 196 -20.88 -4.96 -0.39
CA PHE A 196 -22.14 -5.39 0.24
C PHE A 196 -23.38 -4.90 -0.52
N THR A 197 -23.34 -3.68 -1.09
CA THR A 197 -24.42 -3.18 -1.95
C THR A 197 -24.57 -4.02 -3.22
N SER A 198 -23.46 -4.48 -3.83
CA SER A 198 -23.51 -5.34 -5.03
C SER A 198 -24.09 -6.72 -4.74
N LEU A 199 -24.00 -7.17 -3.48
CA LEU A 199 -24.66 -8.37 -2.96
C LEU A 199 -26.11 -8.11 -2.50
N LYS A 200 -26.66 -6.93 -2.81
CA LYS A 200 -28.03 -6.49 -2.53
C LYS A 200 -28.40 -6.36 -1.04
N ALA A 201 -27.42 -6.19 -0.16
CA ALA A 201 -27.71 -5.80 1.23
C ALA A 201 -28.20 -4.34 1.30
N ASP A 202 -28.98 -4.01 2.34
CA ASP A 202 -29.35 -2.65 2.71
C ASP A 202 -28.22 -2.07 3.59
N VAL A 203 -27.32 -1.30 2.97
CA VAL A 203 -26.06 -0.86 3.61
C VAL A 203 -26.19 0.56 4.17
N LEU A 204 -25.92 0.71 5.46
CA LEU A 204 -25.68 2.01 6.12
C LEU A 204 -24.16 2.21 6.32
N PRO A 205 -23.47 2.93 5.42
CA PRO A 205 -22.05 3.19 5.56
C PRO A 205 -21.80 4.29 6.59
N ILE A 206 -20.89 4.03 7.54
CA ILE A 206 -20.35 5.03 8.48
C ILE A 206 -18.82 5.05 8.38
N GLY A 207 -18.19 6.15 8.82
CA GLY A 207 -16.73 6.29 8.67
C GLY A 207 -16.28 6.19 7.21
N THR A 208 -17.03 6.77 6.27
CA THR A 208 -16.74 6.70 4.82
C THR A 208 -16.42 8.05 4.19
N SER A 209 -16.08 9.06 5.00
CA SER A 209 -15.80 10.44 4.56
C SER A 209 -14.38 10.86 4.98
N PRO A 210 -13.32 10.25 4.42
CA PRO A 210 -11.96 10.59 4.77
C PRO A 210 -11.61 12.04 4.41
N ASN A 211 -10.97 12.75 5.33
CA ASN A 211 -10.47 14.11 5.13
C ASN A 211 -8.94 14.22 5.26
N GLY A 212 -8.25 13.09 5.35
CA GLY A 212 -6.79 13.03 5.54
C GLY A 212 -6.34 12.98 6.99
N ARG A 213 -7.22 13.30 7.96
CA ARG A 213 -6.90 13.44 9.38
C ARG A 213 -7.83 12.66 10.32
N ASN A 214 -8.94 12.12 9.82
CA ASN A 214 -9.97 11.43 10.60
C ASN A 214 -9.94 9.89 10.50
N ILE A 215 -8.84 9.31 10.00
CA ILE A 215 -8.67 7.85 10.00
C ILE A 215 -8.55 7.34 11.43
N ASN A 216 -9.32 6.31 11.78
CA ASN A 216 -9.39 5.69 13.11
C ASN A 216 -9.74 6.67 14.26
N ASP A 217 -10.34 7.82 13.94
CA ASP A 217 -10.73 8.82 14.93
C ASP A 217 -12.14 8.50 15.43
N GLY A 218 -12.23 7.78 16.56
CA GLY A 218 -13.50 7.38 17.17
C GLY A 218 -14.37 6.45 16.31
N CYS A 219 -13.78 5.79 15.31
CA CYS A 219 -14.44 4.86 14.39
C CYS A 219 -13.49 3.75 13.95
N GLY A 220 -14.04 2.59 13.58
CA GLY A 220 -13.24 1.45 13.14
C GLY A 220 -12.51 0.72 14.26
N ALA A 221 -11.16 0.76 14.21
CA ALA A 221 -10.26 0.03 15.09
C ALA A 221 -9.91 0.80 16.37
#